data_AF-V4T879-F1
#
_entry.id   AF-V4T879-F1
#
_cell.length_a   1.000
_cell.length_b   1.000
_cell.length_c   1.000
_cell.angle_alpha   90.00
_cell.angle_beta   90.00
_cell.angle_gamma   90.00
#
_symmetry.space_group_name_H-M   'P 1'
#
loop_
_entity.id
_entity.type
_entity.pdbx_description
1 polymer ?
#
loop_
_entity_poly.entity_id
_entity_poly.type
_entity_poly.pdbx_seq_one_letter_code
_entity_poly.pdbx_strand_id
1 'polypeptide(L)'
;MFKVYPGQRTGGIEADMMAANELNAHAFLQSSSKGLCQNLVVLVGGFETKTGEQWLAFRSDGKYSAADYAKLTSEKISKNHSAGESSWNRFETEQILKCRRYFVIKLFQGAMSGLAYMHDHDRLHQSLGPSSVILNTIVEKDAAYLVPRLRDLSFSVDISFQNLEEDPGTFSEGLWRRAAAAGAFTPMEKRAFGIADDVYEAGLLLAYLAFVTFCEANVMDSLSLQRLLESTFRLDLQATREYCLADDRLLEAVKFLDLGEGAGWELLQAMLNPDFQQRPIAEAVINHRFTAGAVL
;
A
#
# COMPACT_ATOMS: atom_id res chain seq x y z
N MET A 1 16.05 12.59 -2.53
CA MET A 1 15.73 11.67 -3.65
C MET A 1 15.14 12.51 -4.78
N PHE A 2 15.45 12.21 -6.04
CA PHE A 2 14.80 12.86 -7.18
C PHE A 2 13.87 11.88 -7.88
N LYS A 3 12.72 12.39 -8.33
CA LYS A 3 11.83 11.73 -9.28
C LYS A 3 11.80 12.60 -10.53
N VAL A 4 11.90 11.94 -11.69
CA VAL A 4 12.00 12.63 -12.99
C VAL A 4 10.83 12.23 -13.84
N TYR A 5 10.14 13.22 -14.39
CA TYR A 5 9.17 13.05 -15.45
C TYR A 5 9.79 13.46 -16.78
N PRO A 6 9.68 12.60 -17.81
CA PRO A 6 10.22 12.93 -19.12
C PRO A 6 9.50 14.15 -19.70
N GLY A 7 10.23 15.08 -20.30
CA GLY A 7 9.62 16.24 -20.92
C GLY A 7 8.73 15.88 -22.11
N GLN A 8 7.87 16.82 -22.52
CA GLN A 8 6.79 16.62 -23.49
C GLN A 8 7.17 15.87 -24.78
N ARG A 9 8.40 16.03 -25.27
CA ARG A 9 8.90 15.34 -26.49
C ARG A 9 8.95 13.81 -26.34
N THR A 10 9.19 13.32 -25.12
CA THR A 10 9.34 11.89 -24.82
C THR A 10 8.16 11.38 -23.99
N GLY A 11 7.67 12.18 -23.04
CA GLY A 11 6.61 11.82 -22.10
C GLY A 11 5.19 12.24 -22.52
N GLY A 12 5.06 13.05 -23.58
CA GLY A 12 3.78 13.68 -23.92
C GLY A 12 3.30 14.67 -22.86
N ILE A 13 2.08 15.17 -23.05
CA ILE A 13 1.43 16.11 -22.11
C ILE A 13 1.12 15.44 -20.76
N GLU A 14 0.89 14.12 -20.78
CA GLU A 14 0.54 13.35 -19.58
C GLU A 14 1.65 13.38 -18.54
N ALA A 15 2.93 13.30 -18.94
CA ALA A 15 4.05 13.34 -18.00
C ALA A 15 4.14 14.67 -17.24
N ASP A 16 3.94 15.79 -17.93
CA ASP A 16 3.90 17.13 -17.32
C ASP A 16 2.69 17.27 -16.39
N MET A 17 1.53 16.76 -16.81
CA MET A 17 0.32 16.75 -15.98
C MET A 17 0.49 15.89 -14.72
N MET A 18 1.15 14.73 -14.81
CA MET A 18 1.46 13.87 -13.67
C MET A 18 2.43 14.54 -12.70
N ALA A 19 3.48 15.20 -13.22
CA ALA A 19 4.43 15.95 -12.41
C ALA A 19 3.75 17.11 -11.67
N ALA A 20 2.91 17.88 -12.38
CA ALA A 20 2.14 18.97 -11.79
C ALA A 20 1.15 18.46 -10.74
N ASN A 21 0.46 17.34 -10.99
CA ASN A 21 -0.48 16.77 -10.04
C ASN A 21 0.23 16.28 -8.77
N GLU A 22 1.37 15.58 -8.90
CA GLU A 22 2.15 15.14 -7.73
C GLU A 22 2.68 16.33 -6.92
N LEU A 23 3.20 17.37 -7.60
CA LEU A 23 3.65 18.60 -6.95
C LEU A 23 2.51 19.27 -6.18
N ASN A 24 1.35 19.43 -6.81
CA ASN A 24 0.18 20.05 -6.21
C ASN A 24 -0.37 19.25 -5.03
N ALA A 25 -0.44 17.92 -5.15
CA ALA A 25 -0.90 17.04 -4.07
C ALA A 25 0.01 17.15 -2.84
N HIS A 26 1.33 17.12 -3.04
CA HIS A 26 2.28 17.32 -1.94
C HIS A 26 2.22 18.74 -1.36
N ALA A 27 2.18 19.78 -2.19
CA ALA A 27 2.10 21.16 -1.71
C ALA A 27 0.84 21.37 -0.86
N PHE A 28 -0.30 20.86 -1.31
CA PHE A 28 -1.56 20.89 -0.57
C PHE A 28 -1.44 20.15 0.76
N LEU A 29 -1.05 18.87 0.76
CA LEU A 29 -0.96 18.04 1.97
C LEU A 29 0.05 18.57 3.00
N GLN A 30 1.12 19.26 2.55
CA GLN A 30 2.15 19.83 3.41
C GLN A 30 1.79 21.21 3.97
N SER A 31 0.81 21.90 3.38
CA SER A 31 0.34 23.21 3.84
C SER A 31 -0.75 23.13 4.93
N SER A 32 -1.12 21.92 5.37
CA SER A 32 -2.15 21.70 6.38
C SER A 32 -1.80 22.35 7.72
N SER A 33 -2.81 22.95 8.36
CA SER A 33 -2.71 23.48 9.73
C SER A 33 -2.54 22.38 10.78
N LYS A 34 -2.84 21.12 10.45
CA LYS A 34 -2.64 19.95 11.33
C LYS A 34 -1.18 19.48 11.40
N GLY A 35 -0.28 20.13 10.66
CA GLY A 35 1.14 19.81 10.61
C GLY A 35 1.48 18.72 9.58
N LEU A 36 2.77 18.41 9.45
CA LEU A 36 3.27 17.45 8.46
C LEU A 36 3.01 16.01 8.91
N CYS A 37 2.36 15.21 8.05
CA CYS A 37 2.24 13.78 8.28
C CYS A 37 3.59 13.07 8.12
N GLN A 38 4.07 12.42 9.18
CA GLN A 38 5.33 11.68 9.15
C GLN A 38 5.32 10.47 8.21
N ASN A 39 4.12 9.99 7.85
CA ASN A 39 3.87 8.82 6.99
C ASN A 39 3.63 9.20 5.52
N LEU A 40 3.93 10.44 5.13
CA LEU A 40 4.02 10.87 3.74
C LEU A 40 5.45 11.35 3.45
N VAL A 41 5.95 11.14 2.23
CA VAL A 41 7.23 11.71 1.84
C VAL A 41 7.14 13.23 1.73
N VAL A 42 8.21 13.91 2.11
CA VAL A 42 8.27 15.38 2.08
C VAL A 42 8.87 15.86 0.76
N LEU A 43 8.08 16.57 -0.03
CA LEU A 43 8.52 17.34 -1.19
C LEU A 43 9.25 18.60 -0.70
N VAL A 44 10.49 18.75 -1.18
CA VAL A 44 11.36 19.90 -0.93
C VAL A 44 11.16 20.98 -1.99
N GLY A 45 10.88 20.57 -3.23
CA GLY A 45 10.60 21.48 -4.34
C GLY A 45 10.60 20.76 -5.68
N GLY A 46 10.36 21.51 -6.75
CA GLY A 46 10.44 21.01 -8.13
C GLY A 46 11.11 22.04 -9.04
N PHE A 47 11.71 21.57 -10.13
CA PHE A 47 12.25 22.43 -11.18
C PHE A 47 12.14 21.75 -12.55
N GLU A 48 12.09 22.57 -13.60
CA GLU A 48 12.12 22.13 -14.99
C GLU A 48 13.54 22.31 -15.57
N THR A 49 14.01 21.33 -16.35
CA THR A 49 15.29 21.43 -17.07
C THR A 49 15.10 22.12 -18.42
N LYS A 50 16.21 22.54 -19.05
CA LYS A 50 16.18 23.10 -20.42
C LYS A 50 15.64 22.12 -21.48
N THR A 51 15.64 20.83 -21.17
CA THR A 51 15.11 19.75 -22.00
C THR A 51 13.61 19.50 -21.76
N GLY A 52 12.99 20.24 -20.84
CA GLY A 52 11.57 20.15 -20.48
C GLY A 52 11.25 19.05 -19.49
N GLU A 53 12.25 18.39 -18.90
CA GLU A 53 12.00 17.35 -17.89
C GLU A 53 11.60 18.00 -16.57
N GLN A 54 10.59 17.46 -15.90
CA GLN A 54 10.15 17.92 -14.60
C GLN A 54 10.82 17.09 -13.50
N TRP A 55 11.56 17.76 -12.62
CA TRP A 55 12.30 17.11 -11.53
C TRP A 55 11.68 17.50 -10.20
N LEU A 56 11.21 16.50 -9.45
CA LEU A 56 10.69 16.68 -8.10
C LEU A 56 11.72 16.18 -7.08
N ALA A 57 12.07 17.04 -6.14
CA ALA A 57 13.04 16.78 -5.08
C ALA A 57 12.34 16.44 -3.77
N PHE A 58 12.62 15.27 -3.22
CA PHE A 58 12.06 14.79 -1.96
C PHE A 58 13.14 14.64 -0.89
N ARG A 59 12.75 14.83 0.37
CA ARG A 59 13.62 14.54 1.52
C ARG A 59 14.06 13.08 1.48
N SER A 60 15.31 12.82 1.83
CA SER A 60 15.88 11.47 1.79
C SER A 60 15.46 10.66 3.03
N ASP A 61 14.25 10.12 2.99
CA ASP A 61 13.62 9.43 4.12
C ASP A 61 13.80 7.90 4.12
N GLY A 62 14.51 7.37 3.11
CA GLY A 62 14.72 5.94 2.91
C GLY A 62 15.11 5.65 1.47
N LYS A 63 15.73 4.50 1.25
CA LYS A 63 16.13 4.03 -0.10
C LYS A 63 15.42 2.77 -0.56
N TYR A 64 14.77 2.07 0.37
CA TYR A 64 14.05 0.82 0.10
C TYR A 64 12.56 1.09 0.09
N SER A 65 11.84 0.43 -0.80
CA SER A 65 10.39 0.32 -0.78
C SER A 65 9.93 -0.92 -0.01
N ALA A 66 8.63 -1.03 0.25
CA ALA A 66 8.05 -2.28 0.75
C ALA A 66 8.22 -3.44 -0.24
N ALA A 67 8.24 -3.16 -1.56
CA ALA A 67 8.57 -4.15 -2.58
C ALA A 67 10.00 -4.67 -2.44
N ASP A 68 10.98 -3.76 -2.23
CA ASP A 68 12.38 -4.15 -2.03
C ASP A 68 12.55 -5.00 -0.77
N TYR A 69 11.91 -4.60 0.32
CA TYR A 69 11.91 -5.36 1.57
C TYR A 69 11.34 -6.76 1.39
N ALA A 70 10.16 -6.87 0.77
CA ALA A 70 9.51 -8.16 0.55
C ALA A 70 10.36 -9.08 -0.31
N LYS A 71 10.92 -8.57 -1.41
CA LYS A 71 11.83 -9.31 -2.29
C LYS A 71 13.09 -9.80 -1.56
N LEU A 72 13.77 -8.91 -0.82
CA LEU A 72 14.99 -9.28 -0.08
C LEU A 72 14.69 -10.33 0.99
N THR A 73 13.52 -10.25 1.61
CA THR A 73 13.08 -11.21 2.63
C THR A 73 12.76 -12.57 2.01
N SER A 74 12.01 -12.62 0.91
CA SER A 74 11.69 -13.87 0.23
C SER A 74 12.94 -14.58 -0.31
N GLU A 75 13.88 -13.81 -0.88
CA GLU A 75 15.17 -14.34 -1.35
C GLU A 75 16.02 -14.89 -0.20
N LYS A 76 15.97 -14.26 0.98
CA LYS A 76 16.65 -14.77 2.18
C LYS A 76 16.07 -16.11 2.63
N ILE A 77 14.74 -16.27 2.60
CA ILE A 77 14.08 -17.54 2.94
C ILE A 77 14.52 -18.64 1.96
N SER A 78 14.48 -18.37 0.65
CA SER A 78 14.93 -19.34 -0.37
C SER A 78 16.39 -19.76 -0.20
N LYS A 79 17.28 -18.81 0.12
CA LYS A 79 18.70 -19.11 0.36
C LYS A 79 18.88 -20.03 1.56
N ASN A 80 18.23 -19.72 2.68
CA ASN A 80 18.32 -20.54 3.89
C ASN A 80 17.79 -21.96 3.66
N HIS A 81 16.69 -22.11 2.90
CA HIS A 81 16.17 -23.42 2.52
C HIS A 81 17.16 -24.19 1.63
N SER A 82 17.70 -23.55 0.60
CA SER A 82 18.66 -24.18 -0.33
C SER A 82 20.00 -24.56 0.32
N ALA A 83 20.43 -23.82 1.33
CA ALA A 83 21.68 -24.07 2.05
C ALA A 83 21.58 -25.26 3.01
N GLY A 84 20.38 -25.86 3.19
CA GLY A 84 20.17 -26.87 4.22
C GLY A 84 20.42 -26.32 5.63
N GLU A 85 20.44 -24.98 5.78
CA GLU A 85 20.45 -24.27 7.05
C GLU A 85 19.07 -24.41 7.70
N SER A 86 18.69 -25.65 7.99
CA SER A 86 17.79 -25.93 9.08
C SER A 86 18.43 -25.29 10.31
N SER A 87 17.87 -24.17 10.76
CA SER A 87 18.28 -23.60 12.03
C SER A 87 18.06 -24.69 13.07
N TRP A 88 19.13 -25.35 13.50
CA TRP A 88 19.13 -26.30 14.60
C TRP A 88 18.57 -25.66 15.89
N ASN A 89 18.45 -24.32 15.89
CA ASN A 89 17.86 -23.51 16.94
C ASN A 89 16.45 -23.01 16.57
N ARG A 90 15.44 -23.80 16.94
CA ARG A 90 14.01 -23.43 16.80
C ARG A 90 13.68 -22.07 17.43
N PHE A 91 14.31 -21.71 18.55
CA PHE A 91 14.07 -20.43 19.22
C PHE A 91 14.49 -19.24 18.37
N GLU A 92 15.59 -19.36 17.61
CA GLU A 92 16.06 -18.29 16.74
C GLU A 92 15.10 -18.07 15.56
N THR A 93 14.60 -19.15 14.96
CA THR A 93 13.59 -19.07 13.89
C THR A 93 12.29 -18.43 14.37
N GLU A 94 11.80 -18.82 15.55
CA GLU A 94 10.60 -18.23 16.15
C GLU A 94 10.78 -16.73 16.43
N GLN A 95 11.97 -16.31 16.91
CA GLN A 95 12.26 -14.89 17.12
C GLN A 95 12.36 -14.10 15.82
N ILE A 96 13.00 -14.65 14.77
CA ILE A 96 13.05 -14.01 13.45
C ILE A 96 11.64 -13.80 12.90
N LEU A 97 10.78 -14.83 12.99
CA LEU A 97 9.39 -14.73 12.57
C LEU A 97 8.61 -13.71 13.40
N LYS A 98 8.82 -13.65 14.71
CA LYS A 98 8.19 -12.63 15.57
C LYS A 98 8.58 -11.21 15.14
N CYS A 99 9.88 -10.96 14.93
CA CYS A 99 10.38 -9.67 14.45
C CYS A 99 9.79 -9.31 13.09
N ARG A 100 9.71 -10.27 12.15
CA ARG A 100 9.11 -10.07 10.83
C ARG A 100 7.62 -9.70 10.93
N ARG A 101 6.84 -10.43 11.72
CA ARG A 101 5.41 -10.16 11.94
C ARG A 101 5.19 -8.76 12.48
N TYR A 102 5.97 -8.37 13.49
CA TYR A 102 5.92 -7.01 14.05
C TYR A 102 6.32 -5.95 13.02
N PHE A 103 7.38 -6.19 12.24
CA PHE A 103 7.85 -5.29 11.20
C PHE A 103 6.78 -5.08 10.11
N VAL A 104 6.18 -6.16 9.60
CA VAL A 104 5.13 -6.11 8.57
C VAL A 104 3.88 -5.39 9.07
N ILE A 105 3.44 -5.67 10.31
CA ILE A 105 2.30 -4.95 10.92
C ILE A 105 2.62 -3.46 11.07
N LYS A 106 3.81 -3.10 11.56
CA LYS A 106 4.25 -1.69 11.63
C LYS A 106 4.34 -1.02 10.28
N LEU A 107 4.81 -1.74 9.26
CA LEU A 107 4.87 -1.25 7.88
C LEU A 107 3.47 -0.89 7.38
N PHE A 108 2.54 -1.84 7.49
CA PHE A 108 1.18 -1.65 7.03
C PHE A 108 0.44 -0.57 7.84
N GLN A 109 0.59 -0.56 9.16
CA GLN A 109 0.04 0.48 10.04
C GLN A 109 0.49 1.88 9.61
N GLY A 110 1.77 2.08 9.32
CA GLY A 110 2.28 3.38 8.87
C GLY A 110 1.75 3.79 7.49
N ALA A 111 1.61 2.86 6.56
CA ALA A 111 0.97 3.12 5.27
C ALA A 111 -0.49 3.58 5.47
N MET A 112 -1.24 2.90 6.33
CA MET A 112 -2.61 3.28 6.66
C MET A 112 -2.72 4.62 7.38
N SER A 113 -1.78 4.97 8.27
CA SER A 113 -1.72 6.30 8.88
C SER A 113 -1.52 7.41 7.83
N GLY A 114 -0.67 7.17 6.83
CA GLY A 114 -0.52 8.11 5.71
C GLY A 114 -1.81 8.25 4.90
N LEU A 115 -2.47 7.13 4.61
CA LEU A 115 -3.72 7.11 3.84
C LEU A 115 -4.87 7.80 4.59
N ALA A 116 -5.03 7.53 5.88
CA ALA A 116 -6.01 8.19 6.75
C ALA A 116 -5.80 9.71 6.77
N TYR A 117 -4.55 10.17 6.85
CA TYR A 117 -4.24 11.59 6.75
C TYR A 117 -4.66 12.17 5.39
N MET A 118 -4.41 11.48 4.28
CA MET A 118 -4.85 11.94 2.96
C MET A 118 -6.38 12.05 2.87
N HIS A 119 -7.10 11.03 3.36
CA HIS A 119 -8.57 11.00 3.35
C HIS A 119 -9.19 12.10 4.23
N ASP A 120 -8.57 12.43 5.36
CA ASP A 120 -8.95 13.56 6.23
C ASP A 120 -8.70 14.94 5.59
N HIS A 121 -7.92 14.99 4.51
CA HIS A 121 -7.66 16.18 3.70
C HIS A 121 -8.32 16.12 2.32
N ASP A 122 -9.36 15.29 2.15
CA ASP A 122 -10.07 15.14 0.88
C ASP A 122 -9.14 14.79 -0.31
N ARG A 123 -8.11 13.97 -0.04
CA ARG A 123 -7.18 13.46 -1.06
C ARG A 123 -7.19 11.95 -1.11
N LEU A 124 -7.25 11.40 -2.31
CA LEU A 124 -7.05 9.97 -2.58
C LEU A 124 -5.61 9.70 -3.04
N HIS A 125 -5.15 8.47 -2.86
CA HIS A 125 -3.85 8.00 -3.34
C HIS A 125 -3.92 7.41 -4.76
N GLN A 126 -4.88 6.51 -5.04
CA GLN A 126 -5.20 5.95 -6.37
C GLN A 126 -4.08 5.18 -7.07
N SER A 127 -3.09 4.73 -6.31
CA SER A 127 -1.94 3.97 -6.83
C SER A 127 -1.18 3.30 -5.69
N LEU A 128 -1.91 2.91 -4.65
CA LEU A 128 -1.32 2.34 -3.45
C LEU A 128 -0.85 0.92 -3.76
N GLY A 129 0.43 0.68 -3.51
CA GLY A 129 1.08 -0.61 -3.74
C GLY A 129 2.45 -0.69 -3.08
N PRO A 130 3.15 -1.82 -3.18
CA PRO A 130 4.37 -2.05 -2.41
C PRO A 130 5.53 -1.11 -2.79
N SER A 131 5.56 -0.61 -4.03
CA SER A 131 6.56 0.38 -4.46
C SER A 131 6.25 1.80 -3.96
N SER A 132 4.98 2.09 -3.66
CA SER A 132 4.51 3.40 -3.18
C SER A 132 4.76 3.64 -1.69
N VAL A 133 5.38 2.69 -0.97
CA VAL A 133 5.70 2.81 0.45
C VAL A 133 7.21 2.75 0.64
N ILE A 134 7.83 3.85 1.08
CA ILE A 134 9.26 3.94 1.37
C ILE A 134 9.54 3.67 2.85
N LEU A 135 10.65 2.97 3.09
CA LEU A 135 11.10 2.54 4.41
C LEU A 135 12.45 3.18 4.75
N ASN A 136 12.55 3.75 5.95
CA ASN A 136 13.80 4.27 6.49
C ASN A 136 14.76 3.15 6.93
N THR A 137 14.24 1.97 7.23
CA THR A 137 15.01 0.76 7.56
C THR A 137 14.29 -0.48 7.04
N ILE A 138 15.04 -1.54 6.72
CA ILE A 138 14.53 -2.88 6.40
C ILE A 138 14.99 -3.92 7.43
N VAL A 139 15.55 -3.44 8.54
CA VAL A 139 16.11 -4.28 9.60
C VAL A 139 14.98 -4.62 10.57
N GLU A 140 14.49 -5.86 10.53
CA GLU A 140 13.30 -6.32 11.28
C GLU A 140 13.40 -6.08 12.80
N LYS A 141 14.60 -6.22 13.39
CA LYS A 141 14.85 -5.95 14.82
C LYS A 141 14.69 -4.47 15.21
N ASP A 142 14.79 -3.55 14.24
CA ASP A 142 14.68 -2.11 14.44
C ASP A 142 13.27 -1.60 14.10
N ALA A 143 12.28 -2.50 14.01
CA ALA A 143 10.88 -2.18 13.68
C ALA A 143 10.26 -1.07 14.55
N ALA A 144 10.73 -0.89 15.78
CA ALA A 144 10.29 0.20 16.65
C ALA A 144 10.62 1.60 16.09
N TYR A 145 11.64 1.71 15.23
CA TYR A 145 12.07 2.95 14.57
C TYR A 145 11.61 3.02 13.12
N LEU A 146 10.82 2.04 12.64
CA LEU A 146 10.29 2.02 11.28
C LEU A 146 9.27 3.15 11.12
N VAL A 147 9.47 3.99 10.11
CA VAL A 147 8.51 5.02 9.68
C VAL A 147 8.22 4.82 8.20
N PRO A 148 7.17 4.06 7.86
CA PRO A 148 6.73 3.86 6.48
C PRO A 148 6.14 5.16 5.93
N ARG A 149 6.46 5.50 4.68
CA ARG A 149 5.97 6.74 4.04
C ARG A 149 5.37 6.47 2.67
N LEU A 150 4.14 6.92 2.45
CA LEU A 150 3.53 6.92 1.13
C LEU A 150 4.20 7.94 0.22
N ARG A 151 4.25 7.62 -1.08
CA ARG A 151 4.81 8.42 -2.17
C ARG A 151 4.05 8.15 -3.46
N ASP A 152 4.47 8.78 -4.55
CA ASP A 152 3.90 8.59 -5.88
C ASP A 152 2.46 9.11 -6.00
N LEU A 153 2.27 10.36 -5.58
CA LEU A 153 0.97 11.06 -5.60
C LEU A 153 0.58 11.61 -6.98
N SER A 154 1.17 11.09 -8.05
CA SER A 154 0.89 11.55 -9.43
C SER A 154 -0.53 11.27 -9.89
N PHE A 155 -1.18 10.26 -9.32
CA PHE A 155 -2.58 9.94 -9.57
C PHE A 155 -3.50 10.41 -8.45
N SER A 156 -3.01 11.21 -7.49
CA SER A 156 -3.82 11.68 -6.39
C SER A 156 -5.00 12.50 -6.90
N VAL A 157 -6.17 12.29 -6.30
CA VAL A 157 -7.43 12.93 -6.70
C VAL A 157 -7.97 13.77 -5.54
N ASP A 158 -8.40 14.99 -5.84
CA ASP A 158 -9.16 15.86 -4.93
C ASP A 158 -10.63 15.41 -4.90
N ILE A 159 -11.13 15.09 -3.72
CA ILE A 159 -12.51 14.65 -3.49
C ILE A 159 -13.31 15.63 -2.63
N SER A 160 -12.87 16.89 -2.57
CA SER A 160 -13.69 17.96 -2.02
C SER A 160 -14.98 18.09 -2.84
N PHE A 161 -16.09 18.45 -2.18
CA PHE A 161 -17.39 18.53 -2.85
C PHE A 161 -17.40 19.49 -4.04
N GLN A 162 -16.65 20.60 -3.96
CA GLN A 162 -16.50 21.55 -5.06
C GLN A 162 -15.90 20.87 -6.31
N ASN A 163 -14.83 20.09 -6.14
CA ASN A 163 -14.17 19.42 -7.25
C ASN A 163 -14.98 18.24 -7.81
N LEU A 164 -15.85 17.60 -7.01
CA LEU A 164 -16.70 16.49 -7.44
C LEU A 164 -17.94 16.90 -8.23
N GLU A 165 -18.35 18.17 -8.10
CA GLU A 165 -19.43 18.78 -8.88
C GLU A 165 -18.95 19.27 -10.26
N GLU A 166 -17.64 19.54 -10.40
CA GLU A 166 -17.00 19.91 -11.66
C GLU A 166 -16.65 18.68 -12.52
N ASP A 167 -16.35 18.92 -13.80
CA ASP A 167 -16.03 17.86 -14.77
C ASP A 167 -14.74 17.13 -14.33
N PRO A 168 -14.78 15.80 -14.15
CA PRO A 168 -13.65 15.10 -13.55
C PRO A 168 -12.39 15.19 -14.41
N GLY A 169 -11.28 15.62 -13.80
CA GLY A 169 -9.99 15.73 -14.46
C GLY A 169 -9.50 14.39 -15.05
N THR A 170 -8.66 14.47 -16.10
CA THR A 170 -8.23 13.37 -16.97
C THR A 170 -7.74 12.11 -16.25
N PHE A 171 -7.04 12.25 -15.11
CA PHE A 171 -6.50 11.09 -14.35
C PHE A 171 -7.54 10.35 -13.51
N SER A 172 -8.74 10.91 -13.35
CA SER A 172 -9.79 10.36 -12.49
C SER A 172 -10.90 9.66 -13.26
N GLU A 173 -10.88 9.69 -14.60
CA GLU A 173 -11.90 9.07 -15.45
C GLU A 173 -12.09 7.56 -15.14
N GLY A 174 -10.96 6.84 -14.99
CA GLY A 174 -10.98 5.43 -14.66
C GLY A 174 -11.65 5.15 -13.30
N LEU A 175 -11.36 5.98 -12.30
CA LEU A 175 -11.96 5.91 -10.96
C LEU A 175 -13.46 6.15 -11.02
N TRP A 176 -13.90 7.23 -11.68
CA TRP A 176 -15.31 7.58 -11.72
C TRP A 176 -16.15 6.67 -12.60
N ARG A 177 -15.55 6.05 -13.62
CA ARG A 177 -16.18 4.96 -14.36
C ARG A 177 -16.45 3.75 -13.46
N ARG A 178 -15.51 3.37 -12.58
CA ARG A 178 -15.73 2.31 -11.58
C ARG A 178 -16.79 2.72 -10.55
N ALA A 179 -16.77 3.98 -10.10
CA ALA A 179 -17.77 4.52 -9.18
C ALA A 179 -19.18 4.41 -9.76
N ALA A 180 -19.38 4.87 -11.00
CA ALA A 180 -20.65 4.79 -11.70
C ALA A 180 -21.12 3.34 -11.90
N ALA A 181 -20.21 2.42 -12.25
CA ALA A 181 -20.51 0.99 -12.36
C ALA A 181 -20.93 0.35 -11.02
N ALA A 182 -20.42 0.88 -9.90
CA ALA A 182 -20.80 0.50 -8.54
C ALA A 182 -22.05 1.24 -8.02
N GLY A 183 -22.69 2.08 -8.85
CA GLY A 183 -23.90 2.81 -8.48
C GLY A 183 -23.67 4.12 -7.71
N ALA A 184 -22.42 4.62 -7.65
CA ALA A 184 -22.09 5.87 -6.97
C ALA A 184 -22.21 7.06 -7.94
N PHE A 185 -23.31 7.82 -7.86
CA PHE A 185 -23.62 8.89 -8.82
C PHE A 185 -23.57 10.28 -8.21
N THR A 186 -23.93 10.43 -6.93
CA THR A 186 -23.89 11.70 -6.21
C THR A 186 -22.46 12.05 -5.78
N PRO A 187 -22.13 13.33 -5.54
CA PRO A 187 -20.82 13.72 -4.99
C PRO A 187 -20.49 12.98 -3.69
N MET A 188 -21.47 12.79 -2.81
CA MET A 188 -21.29 12.05 -1.56
C MET A 188 -20.92 10.58 -1.80
N GLU A 189 -21.61 9.90 -2.71
CA GLU A 189 -21.32 8.50 -3.06
C GLU A 189 -19.98 8.36 -3.77
N LYS A 190 -19.64 9.28 -4.69
CA LYS A 190 -18.33 9.30 -5.36
C LYS A 190 -17.19 9.46 -4.35
N ARG A 191 -17.35 10.36 -3.38
CA ARG A 191 -16.37 10.55 -2.29
C ARG A 191 -16.20 9.25 -1.48
N ALA A 192 -17.30 8.63 -1.08
CA ALA A 192 -17.28 7.37 -0.34
C ALA A 192 -16.64 6.24 -1.16
N PHE A 193 -16.97 6.13 -2.46
CA PHE A 193 -16.39 5.16 -3.37
C PHE A 193 -14.88 5.34 -3.49
N GLY A 194 -14.40 6.55 -3.73
CA GLY A 194 -12.97 6.82 -3.87
C GLY A 194 -12.15 6.44 -2.62
N ILE A 195 -12.67 6.77 -1.44
CA ILE A 195 -12.06 6.36 -0.16
C ILE A 195 -12.03 4.82 -0.04
N ALA A 196 -13.13 4.16 -0.39
CA ALA A 196 -13.26 2.71 -0.35
C ALA A 196 -12.40 2.00 -1.42
N ASP A 197 -12.08 2.66 -2.53
CA ASP A 197 -11.20 2.16 -3.59
C ASP A 197 -9.73 2.20 -3.16
N ASP A 198 -9.28 3.27 -2.51
CA ASP A 198 -7.96 3.34 -1.86
C ASP A 198 -7.80 2.26 -0.77
N VAL A 199 -8.86 1.99 0.01
CA VAL A 199 -8.85 0.92 1.02
C VAL A 199 -8.78 -0.46 0.38
N TYR A 200 -9.38 -0.66 -0.79
CA TYR A 200 -9.24 -1.91 -1.53
C TYR A 200 -7.79 -2.14 -1.97
N GLU A 201 -7.13 -1.12 -2.53
CA GLU A 201 -5.70 -1.19 -2.86
C GLU A 201 -4.83 -1.46 -1.62
N ALA A 202 -5.18 -0.88 -0.47
CA ALA A 202 -4.52 -1.18 0.80
C ALA A 202 -4.71 -2.65 1.23
N GLY A 203 -5.87 -3.25 0.95
CA GLY A 203 -6.13 -4.67 1.19
C GLY A 203 -5.21 -5.55 0.34
N LEU A 204 -5.04 -5.20 -0.94
CA LEU A 204 -4.08 -5.87 -1.81
C LEU A 204 -2.63 -5.68 -1.35
N LEU A 205 -2.27 -4.51 -0.82
CA LEU A 205 -0.97 -4.28 -0.20
C LEU A 205 -0.75 -5.18 1.02
N LEU A 206 -1.74 -5.32 1.91
CA LEU A 206 -1.64 -6.22 3.07
C LEU A 206 -1.46 -7.67 2.62
N ALA A 207 -2.25 -8.12 1.64
CA ALA A 207 -2.11 -9.46 1.08
C ALA A 207 -0.71 -9.66 0.47
N TYR A 208 -0.21 -8.68 -0.29
CA TYR A 208 1.14 -8.72 -0.85
C TYR A 208 2.20 -8.85 0.24
N LEU A 209 2.12 -8.05 1.28
CA LEU A 209 3.05 -8.09 2.40
C LEU A 209 3.00 -9.47 3.08
N ALA A 210 1.83 -10.05 3.30
CA ALA A 210 1.71 -11.40 3.86
C ALA A 210 2.36 -12.46 2.95
N PHE A 211 1.94 -12.53 1.69
CA PHE A 211 2.34 -13.65 0.83
C PHE A 211 3.73 -13.52 0.24
N VAL A 212 4.26 -12.32 0.04
CA VAL A 212 5.62 -12.17 -0.51
C VAL A 212 6.67 -12.17 0.60
N THR A 213 6.42 -11.57 1.77
CA THR A 213 7.45 -11.50 2.83
C THR A 213 7.61 -12.82 3.62
N PHE A 214 6.58 -13.66 3.68
CA PHE A 214 6.61 -14.91 4.45
C PHE A 214 6.81 -16.17 3.60
N CYS A 215 6.87 -16.04 2.27
CA CYS A 215 7.11 -17.17 1.36
C CYS A 215 8.47 -17.08 0.68
N GLU A 216 8.90 -18.19 0.09
CA GLU A 216 10.08 -18.23 -0.75
C GLU A 216 9.92 -17.36 -2.01
N ALA A 217 11.05 -16.88 -2.54
CA ALA A 217 11.06 -16.12 -3.78
C ALA A 217 10.46 -16.92 -4.93
N ASN A 218 9.72 -16.24 -5.80
CA ASN A 218 9.00 -16.80 -6.96
C ASN A 218 7.83 -17.74 -6.62
N VAL A 219 7.47 -17.93 -5.35
CA VAL A 219 6.23 -18.62 -4.97
C VAL A 219 5.02 -17.73 -5.24
N MET A 220 5.12 -16.46 -4.88
CA MET A 220 4.08 -15.46 -5.09
C MET A 220 4.69 -14.15 -5.58
N ASP A 221 4.00 -13.49 -6.52
CA ASP A 221 4.26 -12.12 -6.95
C ASP A 221 2.95 -11.32 -6.96
N SER A 222 3.02 -9.99 -7.16
CA SER A 222 1.84 -9.11 -7.11
C SER A 222 0.74 -9.53 -8.09
N LEU A 223 1.10 -9.90 -9.33
CA LEU A 223 0.14 -10.25 -10.36
C LEU A 223 -0.48 -11.62 -10.08
N SER A 224 0.33 -12.59 -9.67
CA SER A 224 -0.13 -13.93 -9.28
C SER A 224 -1.10 -13.86 -8.10
N LEU A 225 -0.78 -13.04 -7.09
CA LEU A 225 -1.64 -12.85 -5.92
C LEU A 225 -2.96 -12.16 -6.28
N GLN A 226 -2.91 -11.09 -7.10
CA GLN A 226 -4.11 -10.41 -7.54
C GLN A 226 -5.03 -11.34 -8.34
N ARG A 227 -4.46 -12.15 -9.26
CA ARG A 227 -5.22 -13.16 -10.01
C ARG A 227 -5.83 -14.22 -9.09
N LEU A 228 -5.10 -14.67 -8.08
CA LEU A 228 -5.60 -15.63 -7.09
C LEU A 228 -6.84 -15.09 -6.38
N LEU A 229 -6.75 -13.87 -5.84
CA LEU A 229 -7.81 -13.24 -5.07
C LEU A 229 -8.99 -12.84 -5.97
N GLU A 230 -8.74 -12.07 -7.03
CA GLU A 230 -9.80 -11.44 -7.83
C GLU A 230 -10.41 -12.39 -8.87
N SER A 231 -9.59 -13.23 -9.51
CA SER A 231 -10.03 -14.05 -10.64
C SER A 231 -10.37 -15.48 -10.23
N THR A 232 -9.49 -16.14 -9.49
CA THR A 232 -9.63 -17.56 -9.13
C THR A 232 -10.70 -17.74 -8.05
N PHE A 233 -10.56 -17.02 -6.93
CA PHE A 233 -11.50 -17.13 -5.80
C PHE A 233 -12.55 -16.04 -5.76
N ARG A 234 -12.47 -15.03 -6.64
CA ARG A 234 -13.46 -13.94 -6.73
C ARG A 234 -13.75 -13.29 -5.37
N LEU A 235 -12.67 -13.05 -4.63
CA LEU A 235 -12.66 -12.41 -3.31
C LEU A 235 -13.29 -13.25 -2.19
N ASP A 236 -13.50 -14.55 -2.41
CA ASP A 236 -13.76 -15.52 -1.35
C ASP A 236 -12.46 -15.84 -0.58
N LEU A 237 -12.25 -15.13 0.53
CA LEU A 237 -11.01 -15.28 1.30
C LEU A 237 -10.99 -16.54 2.15
N GLN A 238 -12.15 -17.13 2.46
CA GLN A 238 -12.20 -18.39 3.17
C GLN A 238 -11.71 -19.52 2.25
N ALA A 239 -12.20 -19.58 1.01
CA ALA A 239 -11.73 -20.53 0.01
C ALA A 239 -10.24 -20.30 -0.33
N THR A 240 -9.81 -19.02 -0.42
CA THR A 240 -8.40 -18.68 -0.60
C THR A 240 -7.54 -19.20 0.54
N ARG A 241 -7.96 -19.01 1.79
CA ARG A 241 -7.26 -19.48 2.99
C ARG A 241 -7.11 -21.01 2.97
N GLU A 242 -8.18 -21.74 2.67
CA GLU A 242 -8.15 -23.21 2.58
C GLU A 242 -7.20 -23.71 1.50
N TYR A 243 -7.22 -23.08 0.32
CA TYR A 243 -6.28 -23.37 -0.76
C TYR A 243 -4.83 -23.12 -0.34
N CYS A 244 -4.54 -21.96 0.26
CA CYS A 244 -3.19 -21.64 0.70
C CYS A 244 -2.71 -22.53 1.86
N LEU A 245 -3.62 -22.99 2.73
CA LEU A 245 -3.29 -23.91 3.82
C LEU A 245 -2.86 -25.29 3.30
N ALA A 246 -3.29 -25.68 2.11
CA ALA A 246 -2.92 -26.94 1.46
C ALA A 246 -1.56 -26.90 0.75
N ASP A 247 -0.93 -25.73 0.62
CA ASP A 247 0.41 -25.57 0.02
C ASP A 247 1.43 -25.17 1.09
N ASP A 248 2.33 -26.09 1.44
CA ASP A 248 3.36 -25.87 2.48
C ASP A 248 4.20 -24.60 2.25
N ARG A 249 4.37 -24.17 0.99
CA ARG A 249 5.14 -22.97 0.63
C ARG A 249 4.44 -21.67 1.02
N LEU A 250 3.14 -21.71 1.26
CA LEU A 250 2.30 -20.57 1.64
C LEU A 250 1.94 -20.57 3.12
N LEU A 251 2.29 -21.63 3.85
CA LEU A 251 1.82 -21.88 5.20
C LEU A 251 2.20 -20.76 6.20
N GLU A 252 3.40 -20.18 6.09
CA GLU A 252 3.80 -19.09 7.00
C GLU A 252 3.02 -17.79 6.76
N ALA A 253 2.61 -17.52 5.53
CA ALA A 253 1.72 -16.39 5.23
C ALA A 253 0.31 -16.62 5.82
N VAL A 254 -0.22 -17.85 5.72
CA VAL A 254 -1.50 -18.22 6.34
C VAL A 254 -1.42 -18.07 7.86
N LYS A 255 -0.37 -18.59 8.50
CA LYS A 255 -0.14 -18.46 9.95
C LYS A 255 -0.04 -16.99 10.40
N PHE A 256 0.55 -16.12 9.57
CA PHE A 256 0.60 -14.69 9.86
C PHE A 256 -0.80 -14.06 9.84
N LEU A 257 -1.61 -14.35 8.84
CA LEU A 257 -2.99 -13.84 8.76
C LEU A 257 -3.92 -14.50 9.79
N ASP A 258 -3.58 -15.69 10.29
CA ASP A 258 -4.30 -16.40 11.36
C ASP A 258 -4.05 -15.86 12.78
N LEU A 259 -3.10 -14.91 12.95
CA LEU A 259 -2.87 -14.29 14.25
C LEU A 259 -4.16 -13.71 14.83
N GLY A 260 -4.38 -13.93 16.14
CA GLY A 260 -5.58 -13.47 16.84
C GLY A 260 -6.86 -14.12 16.34
N GLU A 261 -6.83 -15.44 16.10
CA GLU A 261 -7.97 -16.24 15.63
C GLU A 261 -8.49 -15.82 14.26
N GLY A 262 -7.58 -15.56 13.31
CA GLY A 262 -7.97 -15.19 11.94
C GLY A 262 -8.14 -13.70 11.69
N ALA A 263 -7.68 -12.84 12.59
CA ALA A 263 -7.88 -11.39 12.49
C ALA A 263 -7.31 -10.77 11.20
N GLY A 264 -6.22 -11.31 10.64
CA GLY A 264 -5.67 -10.84 9.37
C GLY A 264 -6.60 -11.15 8.19
N TRP A 265 -7.19 -12.34 8.18
CA TRP A 265 -8.17 -12.76 7.18
C TRP A 265 -9.47 -11.97 7.26
N GLU A 266 -9.99 -11.74 8.48
CA GLU A 266 -11.15 -10.89 8.70
C GLU A 266 -10.94 -9.47 8.16
N LEU A 267 -9.76 -8.89 8.46
CA LEU A 267 -9.41 -7.56 7.97
C LEU A 267 -9.34 -7.51 6.44
N LEU A 268 -8.66 -8.48 5.82
CA LEU A 268 -8.61 -8.58 4.36
C LEU A 268 -10.02 -8.72 3.77
N GLN A 269 -10.89 -9.51 4.39
CA GLN A 269 -12.25 -9.75 3.89
C GLN A 269 -13.08 -8.46 3.92
N ALA A 270 -12.91 -7.64 4.96
CA ALA A 270 -13.55 -6.35 5.08
C ALA A 270 -13.02 -5.33 4.06
N MET A 271 -11.69 -5.26 3.88
CA MET A 271 -11.05 -4.32 2.95
C MET A 271 -11.30 -4.66 1.47
N LEU A 272 -11.34 -5.96 1.14
CA LEU A 272 -11.56 -6.46 -0.21
C LEU A 272 -13.04 -6.76 -0.50
N ASN A 273 -13.96 -6.24 0.31
CA ASN A 273 -15.39 -6.49 0.10
C ASN A 273 -15.83 -6.01 -1.30
N PRO A 274 -16.56 -6.83 -2.10
CA PRO A 274 -17.07 -6.41 -3.39
C PRO A 274 -18.00 -5.18 -3.30
N ASP A 275 -18.76 -5.06 -2.22
CA ASP A 275 -19.55 -3.87 -1.93
C ASP A 275 -18.66 -2.82 -1.25
N PHE A 276 -18.41 -1.72 -1.97
CA PHE A 276 -17.57 -0.63 -1.47
C PHE A 276 -18.15 0.02 -0.21
N GLN A 277 -19.47 -0.04 0.00
CA GLN A 277 -20.12 0.54 1.18
C GLN A 277 -19.84 -0.24 2.46
N GLN A 278 -19.45 -1.51 2.33
CA GLN A 278 -19.07 -2.36 3.47
C GLN A 278 -17.58 -2.28 3.81
N ARG A 279 -16.78 -1.58 2.99
CA ARG A 279 -15.35 -1.43 3.25
C ARG A 279 -15.13 -0.45 4.41
N PRO A 280 -14.18 -0.73 5.31
CA PRO A 280 -13.85 0.19 6.40
C PRO A 280 -13.17 1.45 5.85
N ILE A 281 -13.22 2.54 6.61
CA ILE A 281 -12.34 3.69 6.37
C ILE A 281 -10.92 3.39 6.89
N ALA A 282 -9.92 4.14 6.41
CA ALA A 282 -8.52 3.95 6.81
C ALA A 282 -8.31 3.98 8.34
N GLU A 283 -9.00 4.89 9.05
CA GLU A 283 -8.94 4.98 10.52
C GLU A 283 -9.43 3.69 11.21
N ALA A 284 -10.47 3.05 10.68
CA ALA A 284 -10.98 1.79 11.23
C ALA A 284 -9.99 0.63 10.98
N VAL A 285 -9.30 0.62 9.84
CA VAL A 285 -8.24 -0.35 9.54
C VAL A 285 -7.06 -0.22 10.50
N ILE A 286 -6.64 1.01 10.83
CA ILE A 286 -5.56 1.28 11.81
C ILE A 286 -5.92 0.71 13.18
N ASN A 287 -7.18 0.90 13.60
CA ASN A 287 -7.68 0.48 14.91
C ASN A 287 -8.11 -1.00 14.96
N HIS A 288 -8.09 -1.72 13.84
CA HIS A 288 -8.38 -3.14 13.80
C HIS A 288 -7.37 -3.94 14.64
N ARG A 289 -7.84 -4.96 15.38
CA ARG A 289 -7.01 -5.75 16.32
C ARG A 289 -5.73 -6.32 15.71
N PHE A 290 -5.78 -6.68 14.43
CA PHE A 290 -4.62 -7.14 13.66
C PHE A 290 -3.56 -6.04 13.49
N THR A 291 -3.97 -4.88 12.94
CA THR A 291 -3.10 -3.72 12.66
C THR A 291 -2.58 -3.04 13.92
N ALA A 292 -3.43 -2.96 14.96
CA ALA A 292 -3.06 -2.41 16.26
C ALA A 292 -1.99 -3.26 16.99
N GLY A 293 -1.67 -4.44 16.46
CA GLY A 293 -0.67 -5.35 17.04
C GLY A 293 -1.13 -6.01 18.33
N ALA A 294 -2.43 -5.99 18.64
CA ALA A 294 -3.00 -6.62 19.84
C ALA A 294 -2.92 -8.16 19.80
N VAL A 295 -2.57 -8.73 18.64
CA VAL A 295 -2.50 -10.17 18.36
C VAL A 295 -1.07 -10.73 18.35
N LEU A 296 -0.05 -9.90 18.64
CA LEU A 296 1.38 -10.24 18.61
C LEU A 296 1.99 -10.61 19.97
#